data_AF-A0A1X9Z4E6-F1
#
_entry.id   AF-A0A1X9Z4E6-F1
#
_cell.length_a   1.000
_cell.length_b   1.000
_cell.length_c   1.000
_cell.angle_alpha   90.00
_cell.angle_beta   90.00
_cell.angle_gamma   90.00
#
_symmetry.space_group_name_H-M   'P 1'
#
loop_
_entity.id
_entity.type
_entity.pdbx_description
1 polymer ?
#
loop_
_entity_poly.entity_id
_entity_poly.type
_entity_poly.pdbx_seq_one_letter_code
_entity_poly.pdbx_strand_id
1 'polypeptide(L)'
;MRNAFKITAIFFIALSILSACKKKTDNPMDFTIDAKNLTLCSEGNCSYEYVNYAAMSDQQMALTTGQHRIFLATKSNNFSTTRVYILAPMLGDKFLLTDADILAGKVKHLFSCPTCDYFNLTPIAGTVKGIKVASMNSSAEKWLLDANIVLAAEKSSKPVDTLHIKQYFNLAVK
;
A
#
# COMPACT_ATOMS: atom_id res chain seq x y z
N MET A 1 -61.68 31.77 28.38
CA MET A 1 -60.22 31.96 28.27
C MET A 1 -59.53 31.19 29.38
N ARG A 2 -59.26 29.90 29.16
CA ARG A 2 -58.50 29.01 30.04
C ARG A 2 -57.98 27.89 29.14
N ASN A 3 -56.71 27.54 29.28
CA ASN A 3 -56.04 26.36 28.68
C ASN A 3 -55.18 26.57 27.41
N ALA A 4 -54.60 27.75 27.19
CA ALA A 4 -53.57 27.95 26.15
C ALA A 4 -52.11 27.84 26.66
N PHE A 5 -51.89 27.30 27.86
CA PHE A 5 -50.62 27.45 28.59
C PHE A 5 -49.81 26.16 28.83
N LYS A 6 -50.14 25.04 28.16
CA LYS A 6 -49.51 23.73 28.46
C LYS A 6 -48.91 22.96 27.27
N ILE A 7 -48.87 23.53 26.06
CA ILE A 7 -48.37 22.81 24.86
C ILE A 7 -47.03 23.38 24.35
N THR A 8 -46.48 24.41 25.00
CA THR A 8 -45.24 25.07 24.53
C THR A 8 -43.94 24.52 25.13
N ALA A 9 -44.01 23.60 26.08
CA ALA A 9 -42.81 23.08 26.78
C ALA A 9 -42.27 21.75 26.23
N ILE A 10 -43.04 21.02 25.41
CA ILE A 10 -42.64 19.68 24.92
C ILE A 10 -41.86 19.77 23.59
N PHE A 11 -42.00 20.86 22.83
CA PHE A 11 -41.34 21.00 21.53
C PHE A 11 -39.85 21.43 21.61
N PHE A 12 -39.39 21.92 22.77
CA PHE A 12 -38.02 22.44 22.91
C PHE A 12 -36.99 21.39 23.38
N ILE A 13 -37.41 20.21 23.85
CA ILE A 13 -36.50 19.15 24.29
C ILE A 13 -36.15 18.18 23.14
N ALA A 14 -36.91 18.18 22.04
CA ALA A 14 -36.66 17.29 20.91
C ALA A 14 -35.54 17.78 19.95
N LEU A 15 -35.07 19.02 20.08
CA LEU A 15 -34.12 19.60 19.12
C LEU A 15 -32.64 19.56 19.55
N SER A 16 -32.33 19.12 20.78
CA SER A 16 -30.96 19.10 21.30
C SER A 16 -30.21 17.78 21.06
N ILE A 17 -30.86 16.75 20.51
CA ILE A 17 -30.26 15.41 20.33
C ILE A 17 -29.60 15.19 18.95
N LEU A 18 -29.71 16.16 18.02
CA LEU A 18 -29.07 16.05 16.70
C LEU A 18 -27.67 16.66 16.63
N SER A 19 -27.16 17.23 17.73
CA SER A 19 -25.77 17.64 17.88
C SER A 19 -24.86 16.47 18.27
N ALA A 20 -25.20 15.24 17.88
CA ALA A 20 -24.33 14.10 18.02
C ALA A 20 -23.07 14.35 17.18
N CYS A 21 -21.93 14.39 17.87
CA CYS A 21 -20.60 14.57 17.30
C CYS A 21 -20.44 13.83 15.98
N LYS A 22 -20.33 14.57 14.87
CA LYS A 22 -19.72 14.02 13.66
C LYS A 22 -18.30 13.62 14.04
N LYS A 23 -18.08 12.33 14.30
CA LYS A 23 -16.74 11.75 14.35
C LYS A 23 -16.04 12.22 13.08
N LYS A 24 -14.96 13.00 13.22
CA LYS A 24 -14.11 13.36 12.08
C LYS A 24 -13.84 12.06 11.33
N THR A 25 -14.34 11.96 10.12
CA THR A 25 -14.02 10.84 9.25
C THR A 25 -12.60 11.14 8.79
N ASP A 26 -11.62 10.57 9.48
CA ASP A 26 -10.22 10.73 9.12
C ASP A 26 -10.06 10.31 7.66
N ASN A 27 -9.60 11.24 6.82
CA ASN A 27 -9.36 10.96 5.41
C ASN A 27 -8.23 9.93 5.34
N PRO A 28 -8.43 8.72 4.77
CA PRO A 28 -7.39 7.70 4.73
C PRO A 28 -6.14 8.12 3.94
N MET A 29 -6.24 9.18 3.13
CA MET A 29 -5.12 9.78 2.40
C MET A 29 -4.36 10.85 3.20
N ASP A 30 -4.80 11.22 4.40
CA ASP A 30 -4.11 12.15 5.30
C ASP A 30 -3.03 11.41 6.11
N PHE A 31 -2.06 10.84 5.39
CA PHE A 31 -0.89 10.22 5.99
C PHE A 31 0.40 10.90 5.55
N THR A 32 1.42 10.73 6.39
CA THR A 32 2.81 11.01 6.08
C THR A 32 3.62 9.72 6.24
N ILE A 33 4.77 9.65 5.58
CA ILE A 33 5.74 8.59 5.79
C ILE A 33 7.00 9.27 6.32
N ASP A 34 7.40 8.93 7.54
CA ASP A 34 8.67 9.42 8.04
C ASP A 34 9.82 8.76 7.26
N ALA A 35 10.86 9.52 6.95
CA ALA A 35 12.01 9.02 6.20
C ALA A 35 13.06 8.30 7.08
N LYS A 36 12.71 7.93 8.32
CA LYS A 36 13.61 7.26 9.27
C LYS A 36 13.37 5.75 9.23
N ASN A 37 14.32 4.99 9.77
CA ASN A 37 14.21 3.53 9.94
C ASN A 37 13.87 2.82 8.62
N LEU A 38 14.54 3.19 7.53
CA LEU A 38 14.38 2.50 6.26
C LEU A 38 14.76 1.03 6.43
N THR A 39 14.05 0.12 5.76
CA THR A 39 14.33 -1.32 5.81
C THR A 39 15.77 -1.55 5.35
N LEU A 40 16.59 -2.14 6.23
CA LEU A 40 17.97 -2.45 5.91
C LEU A 40 18.05 -3.60 4.90
N CYS A 41 18.98 -3.52 3.96
CA CYS A 41 19.37 -4.67 3.15
C CYS A 41 20.46 -5.45 3.90
N SER A 42 20.05 -6.31 4.84
CA SER A 42 20.99 -7.02 5.72
C SER A 42 21.77 -8.13 5.01
N GLU A 43 21.22 -8.69 3.92
CA GLU A 43 21.80 -9.82 3.21
C GLU A 43 21.56 -9.72 1.70
N GLY A 44 22.62 -9.93 0.93
CA GLY A 44 22.56 -9.91 -0.53
C GLY A 44 22.48 -8.50 -1.13
N ASN A 45 21.93 -8.41 -2.34
CA ASN A 45 21.73 -7.17 -3.07
C ASN A 45 20.25 -6.82 -3.09
N CYS A 46 19.92 -5.59 -2.72
CA CYS A 46 18.57 -5.06 -2.81
C CYS A 46 18.48 -3.95 -3.85
N SER A 47 17.42 -3.94 -4.65
CA SER A 47 17.09 -2.84 -5.56
C SER A 47 15.63 -2.42 -5.37
N TYR A 48 15.39 -1.11 -5.53
CA TYR A 48 14.09 -0.48 -5.32
C TYR A 48 13.84 0.50 -6.46
N GLU A 49 13.05 0.05 -7.43
CA GLU A 49 12.88 0.73 -8.71
C GLU A 49 11.41 0.85 -9.05
N TYR A 50 11.07 1.82 -9.90
CA TYR A 50 9.72 1.87 -10.46
C TYR A 50 9.73 2.17 -11.95
N VAL A 51 8.66 1.75 -12.60
CA VAL A 51 8.33 2.09 -13.98
C VAL A 51 6.95 2.72 -14.05
N ASN A 52 6.81 3.72 -14.92
CA ASN A 52 5.54 4.37 -15.19
C ASN A 52 4.85 3.74 -16.40
N TYR A 53 3.53 3.90 -16.49
CA TYR A 53 2.71 3.43 -17.61
C TYR A 53 2.91 1.94 -17.93
N ALA A 54 2.92 1.12 -16.89
CA ALA A 54 3.11 -0.32 -16.99
C ALA A 54 1.86 -1.09 -16.56
N ALA A 55 1.79 -2.34 -17.01
CA ALA A 55 0.83 -3.35 -16.58
C ALA A 55 1.55 -4.67 -16.34
N MET A 56 0.90 -5.55 -15.58
CA MET A 56 1.36 -6.90 -15.32
C MET A 56 0.14 -7.81 -15.28
N SER A 57 0.12 -8.86 -16.10
CA SER A 57 -0.99 -9.82 -16.10
C SER A 57 -0.94 -10.72 -14.86
N ASP A 58 -2.05 -11.37 -14.52
CA ASP A 58 -2.12 -12.23 -13.33
C ASP A 58 -1.35 -13.54 -13.50
N GLN A 59 -1.05 -13.93 -14.73
CA GLN A 59 -0.34 -15.16 -15.06
C GLN A 59 1.12 -14.94 -15.46
N GLN A 60 1.55 -13.69 -15.67
CA GLN A 60 2.90 -13.38 -16.13
C GLN A 60 3.51 -12.22 -15.34
N MET A 61 4.79 -12.38 -14.97
CA MET A 61 5.60 -11.36 -14.30
C MET A 61 6.29 -10.41 -15.29
N ALA A 62 5.92 -10.47 -16.57
CA ALA A 62 6.44 -9.59 -17.60
C ALA A 62 5.71 -8.24 -17.53
N LEU A 63 6.48 -7.16 -17.54
CA LEU A 63 5.94 -5.80 -17.61
C LEU A 63 5.56 -5.48 -19.05
N THR A 64 4.31 -5.08 -19.26
CA THR A 64 3.81 -4.55 -20.53
C THR A 64 3.43 -3.09 -20.37
N THR A 65 3.09 -2.40 -21.45
CA THR A 65 2.54 -1.04 -21.38
C THR A 65 1.16 -1.07 -20.71
N GLY A 66 0.88 -0.09 -19.85
CA GLY A 66 -0.37 -0.03 -19.09
C GLY A 66 -0.63 1.30 -18.40
N GLN A 67 -1.48 1.27 -17.38
CA GLN A 67 -2.00 2.46 -16.70
C GLN A 67 -1.51 2.61 -15.25
N HIS A 68 -0.58 1.77 -14.81
CA HIS A 68 -0.07 1.76 -13.44
C HIS A 68 1.37 2.26 -13.37
N ARG A 69 1.73 2.78 -12.19
CA ARG A 69 3.11 2.86 -11.75
C ARG A 69 3.43 1.53 -11.05
N ILE A 70 4.40 0.78 -11.54
CA ILE A 70 4.80 -0.48 -10.92
C ILE A 70 6.10 -0.25 -10.17
N PHE A 71 6.04 -0.38 -8.84
CA PHE A 71 7.21 -0.43 -7.98
C PHE A 71 7.69 -1.87 -7.85
N LEU A 72 9.00 -2.08 -7.93
CA LEU A 72 9.67 -3.35 -7.82
C LEU A 72 10.71 -3.26 -6.70
N ALA A 73 10.48 -4.01 -5.62
CA ALA A 73 11.49 -4.29 -4.62
C ALA A 73 12.09 -5.66 -4.91
N THR A 74 13.39 -5.72 -5.16
CA THR A 74 14.13 -6.98 -5.35
C THR A 74 15.10 -7.16 -4.20
N LYS A 75 15.16 -8.38 -3.66
CA LYS A 75 16.25 -8.86 -2.81
C LYS A 75 16.80 -10.12 -3.46
N SER A 76 18.11 -10.17 -3.67
CA SER A 76 18.77 -11.32 -4.30
C SER A 76 20.05 -11.67 -3.57
N ASN A 77 20.37 -12.95 -3.48
CA ASN A 77 21.65 -13.46 -3.02
C ASN A 77 22.07 -14.62 -3.94
N ASN A 78 23.13 -15.34 -3.56
CA ASN A 78 23.71 -16.39 -4.42
C ASN A 78 22.79 -17.61 -4.63
N PHE A 79 21.68 -17.72 -3.89
CA PHE A 79 20.83 -18.91 -3.85
C PHE A 79 19.35 -18.59 -4.14
N SER A 80 18.92 -17.35 -3.93
CA SER A 80 17.51 -16.98 -3.99
C SER A 80 17.30 -15.55 -4.47
N THR A 81 16.13 -15.30 -5.06
CA THR A 81 15.65 -13.97 -5.42
C THR A 81 14.20 -13.81 -5.00
N THR A 82 13.93 -12.78 -4.22
CA THR A 82 12.60 -12.29 -3.88
C THR A 82 12.30 -11.04 -4.67
N ARG A 83 11.13 -10.98 -5.30
CA ARG A 83 10.60 -9.77 -5.96
C ARG A 83 9.21 -9.46 -5.43
N VAL A 84 8.98 -8.21 -5.12
CA VAL A 84 7.66 -7.69 -4.76
C VAL A 84 7.29 -6.59 -5.76
N TYR A 85 6.21 -6.82 -6.49
CA TYR A 85 5.63 -5.85 -7.42
C TYR A 85 4.43 -5.19 -6.76
N ILE A 86 4.37 -3.86 -6.84
CA ILE A 86 3.28 -3.06 -6.29
C ILE A 86 2.73 -2.18 -7.41
N LEU A 87 1.48 -2.43 -7.78
CA LEU A 87 0.75 -1.71 -8.82
C LEU A 87 0.02 -0.53 -8.17
N ALA A 88 0.58 0.66 -8.32
CA ALA A 88 0.01 1.89 -7.81
C ALA A 88 -0.68 2.70 -8.93
N PRO A 89 -1.64 3.57 -8.58
CA PRO A 89 -2.18 4.55 -9.52
C PRO A 89 -1.07 5.44 -10.11
N MET A 90 -1.21 5.80 -11.38
CA MET A 90 -0.29 6.75 -12.03
C MET A 90 -0.47 8.19 -11.52
N LEU A 91 -1.70 8.57 -11.18
CA LEU A 91 -2.07 9.92 -10.78
C LEU A 91 -1.87 10.13 -9.28
N GLY A 92 -1.57 11.37 -8.90
CA GLY A 92 -1.40 11.81 -7.51
C GLY A 92 0.06 11.82 -7.04
N ASP A 93 0.28 12.49 -5.92
CA ASP A 93 1.54 12.56 -5.19
C ASP A 93 1.58 11.59 -3.99
N LYS A 94 0.45 10.93 -3.70
CA LYS A 94 0.31 9.91 -2.67
C LYS A 94 -0.61 8.79 -3.14
N PHE A 95 -0.42 7.59 -2.60
CA PHE A 95 -1.36 6.48 -2.75
C PHE A 95 -1.39 5.60 -1.51
N LEU A 96 -2.53 4.96 -1.29
CA LEU A 96 -2.74 3.95 -0.26
C LEU A 96 -3.33 2.70 -0.93
N LEU A 97 -2.70 1.55 -0.73
CA LEU A 97 -3.28 0.24 -1.01
C LEU A 97 -3.64 -0.43 0.32
N THR A 98 -4.83 -1.00 0.37
CA THR A 98 -5.42 -1.67 1.54
C THR A 98 -5.45 -3.19 1.35
N ASP A 99 -5.97 -3.92 2.34
CA ASP A 99 -6.22 -5.36 2.22
C ASP A 99 -7.00 -5.72 0.94
N ALA A 100 -8.04 -4.93 0.61
CA ALA A 100 -8.86 -5.16 -0.56
C ALA A 100 -8.06 -5.02 -1.87
N ASP A 101 -7.12 -4.07 -1.92
CA ASP A 101 -6.24 -3.87 -3.06
C ASP A 101 -5.24 -5.01 -3.22
N ILE A 102 -4.72 -5.52 -2.10
CA ILE A 102 -3.81 -6.67 -2.08
C ILE A 102 -4.54 -7.92 -2.56
N LEU A 103 -5.75 -8.18 -2.06
CA LEU A 103 -6.59 -9.28 -2.50
C LEU A 103 -7.01 -9.16 -3.98
N ALA A 104 -7.10 -7.93 -4.50
CA ALA A 104 -7.32 -7.66 -5.92
C ALA A 104 -6.05 -7.79 -6.78
N GLY A 105 -4.93 -8.28 -6.24
CA GLY A 105 -3.71 -8.57 -7.00
C GLY A 105 -2.84 -7.35 -7.29
N LYS A 106 -3.08 -6.20 -6.63
CA LYS A 106 -2.22 -5.02 -6.79
C LYS A 106 -0.84 -5.17 -6.14
N VAL A 107 -0.65 -6.20 -5.32
CA VAL A 107 0.66 -6.59 -4.80
C VAL A 107 0.93 -8.03 -5.19
N LYS A 108 2.07 -8.28 -5.83
CA LYS A 108 2.50 -9.62 -6.27
C LYS A 108 3.84 -9.95 -5.62
N HIS A 109 3.95 -11.15 -5.09
CA HIS A 109 5.17 -11.67 -4.48
C HIS A 109 5.70 -12.82 -5.33
N LEU A 110 7.00 -12.79 -5.60
CA LEU A 110 7.72 -13.86 -6.26
C LEU A 110 8.92 -14.24 -5.41
N PHE A 111 9.04 -15.52 -5.12
CA PHE A 111 10.26 -16.10 -4.60
C PHE A 111 10.78 -17.12 -5.61
N SER A 112 12.09 -17.12 -5.84
CA SER A 112 12.77 -18.09 -6.68
C SER A 112 14.00 -18.59 -5.94
N CYS A 113 14.06 -19.90 -5.72
CA CYS A 113 15.25 -20.60 -5.25
C CYS A 113 15.30 -21.97 -5.95
N PRO A 114 16.18 -22.16 -6.95
CA PRO A 114 16.20 -23.38 -7.76
C PRO A 114 16.49 -24.67 -6.98
N THR A 115 17.13 -24.55 -5.82
CA THR A 115 17.55 -25.68 -4.97
C THR A 115 16.72 -25.84 -3.71
N CYS A 116 15.76 -24.93 -3.45
CA CYS A 116 14.90 -25.01 -2.27
C CYS A 116 13.62 -25.78 -2.60
N ASP A 117 13.19 -26.65 -1.69
CA ASP A 117 11.81 -27.12 -1.68
C ASP A 117 10.94 -26.05 -1.01
N TYR A 118 10.21 -25.27 -1.80
CA TYR A 118 9.40 -24.17 -1.32
C TYR A 118 8.00 -24.20 -1.94
N PHE A 119 7.02 -23.74 -1.17
CA PHE A 119 5.67 -23.50 -1.66
C PHE A 119 5.50 -22.03 -2.02
N ASN A 120 4.68 -21.75 -3.04
CA ASN A 120 4.40 -20.38 -3.44
C ASN A 120 3.69 -19.63 -2.31
N LEU A 121 4.17 -18.41 -2.07
CA LEU A 121 3.56 -17.48 -1.14
C LEU A 121 2.78 -16.40 -1.89
N THR A 122 1.54 -16.19 -1.46
CA THR A 122 0.64 -15.17 -2.00
C THR A 122 0.36 -14.10 -0.96
N PRO A 123 0.38 -12.80 -1.33
CA PRO A 123 -0.10 -11.73 -0.47
C PRO A 123 -1.60 -11.91 -0.15
N ILE A 124 -1.98 -11.80 1.12
CA ILE A 124 -3.37 -11.99 1.58
C ILE A 124 -3.93 -10.80 2.37
N ALA A 125 -3.07 -9.92 2.87
CA ALA A 125 -3.45 -8.72 3.62
C ALA A 125 -2.26 -7.77 3.68
N GLY A 126 -2.48 -6.56 4.19
CA GLY A 126 -1.45 -5.58 4.42
C GLY A 126 -1.84 -4.15 4.05
N THR A 127 -0.83 -3.31 3.97
CA THR A 127 -0.99 -1.91 3.62
C THR A 127 0.23 -1.45 2.85
N VAL A 128 0.02 -0.68 1.78
CA VAL A 128 1.12 -0.01 1.08
C VAL A 128 0.82 1.47 1.00
N LYS A 129 1.68 2.28 1.60
CA LYS A 129 1.65 3.74 1.50
C LYS A 129 2.78 4.18 0.61
N GLY A 130 2.51 5.11 -0.29
CA GLY A 130 3.54 5.76 -1.08
C GLY A 130 3.35 7.26 -1.12
N ILE A 131 4.46 8.00 -1.01
CA ILE A 131 4.50 9.45 -1.21
C ILE A 131 5.59 9.80 -2.23
N LYS A 132 5.27 10.72 -3.13
CA LYS A 132 6.23 11.35 -4.01
C LYS A 132 7.12 12.24 -3.16
N VAL A 133 8.43 12.07 -3.29
CA VAL A 133 9.42 12.89 -2.61
C VAL A 133 9.52 14.20 -3.39
N ALA A 134 9.10 15.30 -2.77
CA ALA A 134 9.32 16.62 -3.35
C ALA A 134 10.83 16.87 -3.47
N SER A 135 11.32 16.97 -4.70
CA SER A 135 12.73 17.26 -4.94
C SER A 135 13.00 18.74 -4.73
N MET A 136 13.98 19.08 -3.88
CA MET A 136 14.48 20.46 -3.82
C MET A 136 15.52 20.73 -4.92
N ASN A 137 16.27 19.71 -5.39
CA ASN A 137 17.51 19.91 -6.15
C ASN A 137 17.80 18.89 -7.28
N SER A 138 16.89 17.97 -7.62
CA SER A 138 17.09 16.98 -8.71
C SER A 138 15.85 16.83 -9.61
N SER A 139 16.08 16.59 -10.90
CA SER A 139 15.02 16.48 -11.92
C SER A 139 14.32 15.11 -11.96
N ALA A 140 14.84 14.10 -11.27
CA ALA A 140 14.27 12.75 -11.29
C ALA A 140 13.22 12.58 -10.19
N GLU A 141 12.00 12.15 -10.57
CA GLU A 141 10.95 11.76 -9.62
C GLU A 141 11.45 10.60 -8.74
N LYS A 142 11.17 10.71 -7.44
CA LYS A 142 11.54 9.73 -6.42
C LYS A 142 10.35 9.47 -5.52
N TRP A 143 10.19 8.24 -5.07
CA TRP A 143 9.09 7.85 -4.19
C TRP A 143 9.62 7.25 -2.89
N LEU A 144 8.95 7.51 -1.78
CA LEU A 144 9.15 6.81 -0.52
C LEU A 144 7.93 5.92 -0.29
N LEU A 145 8.16 4.62 -0.15
CA LEU A 145 7.12 3.65 0.17
C LEU A 145 7.32 3.12 1.59
N ASP A 146 6.21 2.79 2.23
CA ASP A 146 6.11 2.05 3.48
C ASP A 146 5.04 0.97 3.30
N ALA A 147 5.49 -0.27 3.20
CA ALA A 147 4.67 -1.43 2.90
C ALA A 147 4.80 -2.48 4.01
N ASN A 148 3.65 -2.98 4.44
CA ASN A 148 3.51 -4.12 5.31
C ASN A 148 2.65 -5.16 4.59
N ILE A 149 3.21 -6.30 4.19
CA ILE A 149 2.53 -7.27 3.32
C ILE A 149 2.52 -8.62 4.01
N VAL A 150 1.34 -9.13 4.32
CA VAL A 150 1.15 -10.44 4.95
C VAL A 150 1.06 -11.50 3.86
N LEU A 151 1.89 -12.52 3.97
CA LEU A 151 1.96 -13.65 3.04
C LEU A 151 1.34 -14.89 3.67
N ALA A 152 0.70 -15.71 2.84
CA ALA A 152 0.27 -17.06 3.17
C ALA A 152 0.72 -18.03 2.08
N ALA A 153 0.75 -19.33 2.41
CA ALA A 153 0.84 -20.36 1.39
C ALA A 153 -0.31 -20.21 0.38
N GLU A 154 -0.05 -20.52 -0.89
CA GLU A 154 -1.08 -20.48 -1.93
C GLU A 154 -2.34 -21.25 -1.51
N LYS A 155 -3.53 -20.65 -1.71
CA LYS A 155 -4.85 -21.18 -1.30
C LYS A 155 -5.08 -21.29 0.22
N SER A 156 -4.18 -20.76 1.05
CA SER A 156 -4.36 -20.63 2.49
C SER A 156 -4.69 -19.19 2.87
N SER A 157 -5.50 -19.02 3.92
CA SER A 157 -5.70 -17.74 4.59
C SER A 157 -4.85 -17.60 5.86
N LYS A 158 -4.07 -18.63 6.22
CA LYS A 158 -3.20 -18.62 7.41
C LYS A 158 -1.90 -17.88 7.08
N PRO A 159 -1.60 -16.75 7.77
CA PRO A 159 -0.34 -16.05 7.61
C PRO A 159 0.86 -16.97 7.90
N VAL A 160 1.90 -16.86 7.08
CA VAL A 160 3.17 -17.58 7.26
C VAL A 160 4.35 -16.64 7.41
N ASP A 161 4.27 -15.44 6.80
CA ASP A 161 5.32 -14.45 6.85
C ASP A 161 4.75 -13.03 6.66
N THR A 162 5.52 -12.02 7.03
CA THR A 162 5.21 -10.61 6.81
C THR A 162 6.42 -9.88 6.24
N LEU A 163 6.26 -9.27 5.06
CA LEU A 163 7.27 -8.44 4.44
C LEU A 163 7.10 -6.99 4.84
N HIS A 164 8.16 -6.38 5.35
CA HIS A 164 8.24 -4.96 5.66
C HIS A 164 9.19 -4.24 4.69
N ILE A 165 8.66 -3.36 3.85
CA ILE A 165 9.43 -2.60 2.86
C ILE A 165 9.21 -1.11 3.10
N LYS A 166 10.19 -0.45 3.72
CA LYS A 166 10.24 1.00 3.88
C LYS A 166 11.48 1.55 3.20
N GLN A 167 11.35 1.95 1.93
CA GLN A 167 12.48 2.29 1.09
C GLN A 167 12.16 3.35 0.04
N TYR A 168 13.23 3.98 -0.46
CA TYR A 168 13.16 4.89 -1.58
C TYR A 168 13.20 4.14 -2.91
N PHE A 169 12.32 4.51 -3.82
CA PHE A 169 12.23 3.96 -5.17
C PHE A 169 12.62 5.03 -6.19
N ASN A 170 13.52 4.68 -7.09
CA ASN A 170 13.97 5.54 -8.18
C ASN A 170 13.44 5.01 -9.52
N LEU A 171 13.33 5.90 -10.51
CA LEU A 171 12.94 5.48 -11.86
C LEU A 171 13.97 4.47 -12.38
N ALA A 172 13.50 3.33 -12.89
CA ALA A 172 14.39 2.33 -13.49
C ALA A 172 15.11 2.94 -14.70
N VAL A 173 16.45 2.88 -14.70
CA VAL A 173 17.27 3.26 -15.84
C VAL A 173 17.34 2.05 -16.77
N LYS A 174 16.82 2.17 -17.99
CA LYS A 174 16.97 1.16 -19.04
C LYS A 174 18.15 1.49 -19.92
#